data_AF-A0A3L6RJN8-F1
#
_entry.id   AF-A0A3L6RJN8-F1
#
_cell.length_a   1.000
_cell.length_b   1.000
_cell.length_c   1.000
_cell.angle_alpha   90.00
_cell.angle_beta   90.00
_cell.angle_gamma   90.00
#
_symmetry.space_group_name_H-M   'P 1'
#
loop_
_entity.id
_entity.type
_entity.pdbx_description
1 polymer ?
#
loop_
_entity_poly.entity_id
_entity_poly.type
_entity_poly.pdbx_seq_one_letter_code
_entity_poly.pdbx_strand_id
1 'polypeptide(L)'
;MSLLVWLVVALSLSSTLVAGGDCPGAHRNMTMEAACREACGPAPAGEPMYQVCTHALGDDYRAGAVKEAYLFAYDAAWRVVESYGTTAGWAQHVLGNGMLTGDEKAAYGLVASGTYREAGATMEQVADRVAERHCGLDVSAEYRTALRGVGECSDRLAKLPPSPLLAMVEEDYNSTLLAFMLGKLIGVE
;
A
#
# COMPACT_ATOMS: atom_id res chain seq x y z
N MET A 1 64.14 7.56 28.68
CA MET A 1 63.47 6.33 29.15
C MET A 1 62.03 6.40 28.68
N SER A 2 61.68 5.54 27.72
CA SER A 2 60.31 5.33 27.25
C SER A 2 59.36 5.00 28.39
N LEU A 3 58.07 5.31 28.22
CA LEU A 3 57.00 4.34 28.35
C LEU A 3 55.71 4.90 27.72
N LEU A 4 55.36 4.31 26.57
CA LEU A 4 54.09 4.42 25.87
C LEU A 4 52.95 3.98 26.79
N VAL A 5 51.93 4.81 26.97
CA VAL A 5 50.65 4.36 27.54
C VAL A 5 49.66 4.25 26.38
N TRP A 6 49.28 3.01 26.12
CA TRP A 6 48.41 2.59 25.04
C TRP A 6 46.97 3.06 25.24
N LEU A 7 46.39 3.66 24.18
CA LEU A 7 44.96 3.82 23.99
C LEU A 7 44.31 2.44 23.90
N VAL A 8 43.50 2.06 24.89
CA VAL A 8 42.55 0.96 24.76
C VAL A 8 41.19 1.57 24.44
N VAL A 9 40.91 1.75 23.15
CA VAL A 9 39.55 1.97 22.68
C VAL A 9 38.85 0.61 22.73
N ALA A 10 38.04 0.41 23.76
CA ALA A 10 37.13 -0.73 23.83
C ALA A 10 36.05 -0.55 22.76
N LEU A 11 36.30 -1.06 21.55
CA LEU A 11 35.28 -1.32 20.55
C LEU A 11 34.40 -2.45 21.08
N SER A 12 33.32 -2.09 21.77
CA SER A 12 32.23 -3.02 22.07
C SER A 12 31.56 -3.41 20.76
N LEU A 13 32.07 -4.46 20.13
CA LEU A 13 31.36 -5.22 19.11
C LEU A 13 30.20 -5.95 19.79
N SER A 14 29.09 -5.24 19.96
CA SER A 14 27.79 -5.84 20.24
C SER A 14 27.34 -6.56 18.97
N SER A 15 27.89 -7.75 18.72
CA SER A 15 27.41 -8.66 17.70
C SER A 15 26.02 -9.13 18.11
N THR A 16 24.96 -8.45 17.66
CA THR A 16 23.62 -9.01 17.71
C THR A 16 23.58 -10.20 16.76
N LEU A 17 23.63 -11.39 17.35
CA LEU A 17 23.22 -12.64 16.72
C LEU A 17 21.80 -12.43 16.16
N VAL A 18 21.67 -12.27 14.84
CA VAL A 18 20.38 -12.41 14.15
C VAL A 18 20.10 -13.91 14.08
N ALA A 19 19.58 -14.45 15.17
CA ALA A 19 18.83 -15.68 15.12
C ALA A 19 17.57 -15.38 14.29
N GLY A 20 17.36 -16.11 13.18
CA GLY A 20 16.09 -16.03 12.46
C GLY A 20 14.95 -16.45 13.40
N GLY A 21 13.90 -15.64 13.46
CA GLY A 21 12.68 -15.93 14.23
C GLY A 21 12.12 -14.68 14.90
N ASP A 22 10.89 -14.33 14.52
CA ASP A 22 10.03 -13.25 15.01
C ASP A 22 10.23 -11.86 14.40
N CYS A 23 9.33 -11.51 13.48
CA CYS A 23 9.13 -10.14 13.02
C CYS A 23 8.46 -9.34 14.15
N PRO A 24 9.16 -8.42 14.84
CA PRO A 24 8.58 -7.78 16.03
C PRO A 24 7.34 -6.92 15.70
N GLY A 25 7.26 -6.41 14.46
CA GLY A 25 6.14 -5.61 13.96
C GLY A 25 4.96 -6.44 13.42
N ALA A 26 5.22 -7.49 12.62
CA ALA A 26 4.15 -8.22 11.92
C ALA A 26 3.20 -8.98 12.85
N HIS A 27 3.74 -9.56 13.93
CA HIS A 27 2.98 -10.29 14.94
C HIS A 27 2.53 -9.40 16.11
N ARG A 28 2.78 -8.08 16.01
CA ARG A 28 2.30 -7.15 17.02
C ARG A 28 0.78 -7.10 16.96
N ASN A 29 0.17 -7.40 18.10
CA ASN A 29 -1.26 -7.29 18.29
C ASN A 29 -1.65 -5.83 18.51
N MET A 30 -2.58 -5.33 17.69
CA MET A 30 -3.11 -3.97 17.81
C MET A 30 -4.57 -3.91 17.33
N THR A 31 -5.28 -2.84 17.71
CA THR A 31 -6.62 -2.57 17.14
C THR A 31 -6.49 -1.89 15.78
N MET A 32 -7.58 -1.88 15.00
CA MET A 32 -7.65 -1.17 13.73
C MET A 32 -7.33 0.32 13.92
N GLU A 33 -7.88 0.96 14.95
CA GLU A 33 -7.67 2.39 15.21
C GLU A 33 -6.20 2.68 15.52
N ALA A 34 -5.54 1.81 16.27
CA ALA A 34 -4.10 1.92 16.54
C ALA A 34 -3.28 1.73 15.27
N ALA A 35 -3.62 0.74 14.43
CA ALA A 35 -2.94 0.50 13.16
C ALA A 35 -3.07 1.71 12.22
N CYS A 36 -4.29 2.22 12.06
CA CYS A 36 -4.55 3.42 11.27
C CYS A 36 -3.83 4.66 11.81
N ARG A 37 -3.83 4.89 13.13
CA ARG A 37 -3.11 6.02 13.73
C ARG A 37 -1.61 5.93 13.51
N GLU A 38 -1.02 4.74 13.69
CA GLU A 38 0.41 4.55 13.52
C GLU A 38 0.83 4.68 12.05
N ALA A 39 0.07 4.09 11.12
CA ALA A 39 0.37 4.13 9.70
C ALA A 39 0.18 5.54 9.08
N CYS A 40 -0.88 6.26 9.47
CA CYS A 40 -1.23 7.55 8.87
C CYS A 40 -0.53 8.74 9.56
N GLY A 41 0.05 8.52 10.75
CA GLY A 41 0.69 9.56 11.54
C GLY A 41 -0.27 10.39 12.42
N PRO A 42 0.28 11.33 13.21
CA PRO A 42 -0.49 12.08 14.18
C PRO A 42 -1.38 13.16 13.54
N ALA A 43 -2.47 13.49 14.23
CA ALA A 43 -3.31 14.63 13.89
C ALA A 43 -2.55 15.96 14.03
N PRO A 44 -2.88 17.00 13.25
CA PRO A 44 -3.94 17.03 12.23
C PRO A 44 -3.51 16.47 10.87
N ALA A 45 -2.20 16.32 10.62
CA ALA A 45 -1.67 15.98 9.30
C ALA A 45 -2.12 14.60 8.81
N GLY A 46 -2.20 13.60 9.69
CA GLY A 46 -2.63 12.25 9.35
C GLY A 46 -4.15 12.03 9.30
N GLU A 47 -4.96 13.03 9.69
CA GLU A 47 -6.40 12.84 9.90
C GLU A 47 -7.17 12.45 8.62
N PRO A 48 -6.93 13.05 7.44
CA PRO A 48 -7.63 12.64 6.23
C PRO A 48 -7.39 11.16 5.89
N MET A 49 -6.14 10.71 5.98
CA MET A 49 -5.80 9.32 5.66
C MET A 49 -6.22 8.35 6.76
N TYR A 50 -6.25 8.79 8.01
CA TYR A 50 -6.85 8.04 9.10
C TYR A 50 -8.32 7.74 8.83
N GLN A 51 -9.09 8.72 8.32
CA GLN A 51 -10.49 8.50 7.94
C GLN A 51 -10.62 7.46 6.82
N VAL A 52 -9.79 7.58 5.76
CA VAL A 52 -9.72 6.57 4.67
C VAL A 52 -9.42 5.19 5.25
N CYS A 53 -8.45 5.07 6.15
CA CYS A 53 -8.08 3.82 6.80
C CYS A 53 -9.24 3.20 7.59
N THR A 54 -9.88 3.98 8.45
CA THR A 54 -11.00 3.49 9.26
C THR A 54 -12.22 3.12 8.43
N HIS A 55 -12.43 3.79 7.30
CA HIS A 55 -13.50 3.43 6.37
C HIS A 55 -13.18 2.13 5.63
N ALA A 56 -11.97 2.03 5.06
CA ALA A 56 -11.55 0.87 4.28
C ALA A 56 -11.53 -0.42 5.11
N LEU A 57 -11.09 -0.35 6.37
CA LEU A 57 -10.99 -1.52 7.25
C LEU A 57 -12.25 -1.73 8.12
N GLY A 58 -13.07 -0.70 8.35
CA GLY A 58 -14.11 -0.71 9.39
C GLY A 58 -15.18 -1.79 9.27
N ASP A 59 -15.51 -2.22 8.05
CA ASP A 59 -16.55 -3.22 7.83
C ASP A 59 -16.12 -4.64 8.25
N ASP A 60 -14.83 -4.94 8.20
CA ASP A 60 -14.29 -6.27 8.53
C ASP A 60 -13.90 -6.40 10.00
N TYR A 61 -13.70 -5.28 10.68
CA TYR A 61 -13.15 -5.25 12.03
C TYR A 61 -14.17 -4.71 13.01
N ARG A 62 -14.60 -5.57 13.94
CA ARG A 62 -15.37 -5.12 15.11
C ARG A 62 -14.54 -4.11 15.91
N ALA A 63 -15.16 -2.99 16.30
CA ALA A 63 -14.53 -1.97 17.12
C ALA A 63 -13.85 -2.58 18.36
N GLY A 64 -12.58 -2.23 18.58
CA GLY A 64 -11.77 -2.76 19.68
C GLY A 64 -11.27 -4.20 19.54
N ALA A 65 -11.56 -4.90 18.42
CA ALA A 65 -10.95 -6.19 18.15
C ALA A 65 -9.44 -6.03 17.93
N VAL A 66 -8.66 -6.91 18.56
CA VAL A 66 -7.21 -6.93 18.44
C VAL A 66 -6.80 -8.00 17.42
N LYS A 67 -5.92 -7.63 16.50
CA LYS A 67 -5.43 -8.46 15.41
C LYS A 67 -3.94 -8.24 15.20
N GLU A 68 -3.28 -9.22 14.61
CA GLU A 68 -1.86 -9.11 14.24
C GLU A 68 -1.71 -8.07 13.12
N ALA A 69 -0.67 -7.23 13.19
CA ALA A 69 -0.48 -6.09 12.29
C ALA A 69 -0.46 -6.47 10.80
N TYR A 70 0.07 -7.65 10.45
CA TYR A 70 0.09 -8.10 9.04
C TYR A 70 -1.30 -8.28 8.44
N LEU A 71 -2.35 -8.55 9.25
CA LEU A 71 -3.71 -8.70 8.73
C LEU A 71 -4.23 -7.39 8.15
N PHE A 72 -3.96 -6.26 8.81
CA PHE A 72 -4.35 -4.95 8.28
C PHE A 72 -3.62 -4.62 6.97
N ALA A 73 -2.32 -4.95 6.88
CA ALA A 73 -1.54 -4.75 5.67
C ALA A 73 -2.02 -5.67 4.52
N TYR A 74 -2.30 -6.94 4.83
CA TYR A 74 -2.82 -7.92 3.87
C TYR A 74 -4.20 -7.51 3.36
N ASP A 75 -5.15 -7.25 4.26
CA ASP A 75 -6.53 -6.91 3.89
C ASP A 75 -6.59 -5.60 3.08
N ALA A 76 -5.73 -4.62 3.40
CA ALA A 76 -5.62 -3.39 2.62
C ALA A 76 -5.05 -3.65 1.22
N ALA A 77 -3.99 -4.46 1.09
CA ALA A 77 -3.43 -4.81 -0.21
C ALA A 77 -4.42 -5.62 -1.07
N TRP A 78 -5.13 -6.57 -0.47
CA TRP A 78 -6.13 -7.38 -1.17
C TRP A 78 -7.33 -6.54 -1.64
N ARG A 79 -7.83 -5.64 -0.79
CA ARG A 79 -8.90 -4.69 -1.18
C ARG A 79 -8.52 -3.83 -2.38
N VAL A 80 -7.26 -3.40 -2.46
CA VAL A 80 -6.76 -2.65 -3.62
C VAL A 80 -6.85 -3.50 -4.90
N VAL A 81 -6.51 -4.78 -4.84
CA VAL A 81 -6.64 -5.71 -5.99
C VAL A 81 -8.10 -5.82 -6.44
N GLU A 82 -9.03 -5.99 -5.50
CA GLU A 82 -10.47 -6.08 -5.79
C GLU A 82 -11.02 -4.77 -6.37
N SER A 83 -10.58 -3.65 -5.82
CA SER A 83 -10.99 -2.31 -6.27
C SER A 83 -10.48 -2.02 -7.69
N TYR A 84 -9.21 -2.34 -7.97
CA TYR A 84 -8.66 -2.22 -9.33
C TYR A 84 -9.44 -3.08 -10.33
N GLY A 85 -9.81 -4.31 -9.96
CA GLY A 85 -10.63 -5.18 -10.78
C GLY A 85 -12.00 -4.58 -11.08
N THR A 86 -12.63 -3.97 -10.07
CA THR A 86 -13.90 -3.25 -10.20
C THR A 86 -13.79 -2.04 -11.14
N THR A 87 -12.78 -1.20 -10.95
CA THR A 87 -12.53 0.00 -11.77
C THR A 87 -12.20 -0.37 -13.22
N ALA A 88 -11.32 -1.35 -13.42
CA ALA A 88 -10.97 -1.83 -14.76
C ALA A 88 -12.19 -2.45 -15.47
N GLY A 89 -12.99 -3.25 -14.76
CA GLY A 89 -14.22 -3.84 -15.29
C GLY A 89 -15.25 -2.78 -15.71
N TRP A 90 -15.42 -1.73 -14.91
CA TRP A 90 -16.28 -0.60 -15.27
C TRP A 90 -15.77 0.13 -16.52
N ALA A 91 -14.47 0.40 -16.61
CA ALA A 91 -13.88 1.02 -17.81
C ALA A 91 -14.10 0.15 -19.06
N GLN A 92 -13.92 -1.16 -18.93
CA GLN A 92 -14.17 -2.14 -19.99
C GLN A 92 -15.63 -2.14 -20.45
N HIS A 93 -16.57 -2.07 -19.50
CA HIS A 93 -18.00 -1.97 -19.79
C HIS A 93 -18.31 -0.72 -20.61
N VAL A 94 -17.80 0.45 -20.21
CA VAL A 94 -18.05 1.71 -20.93
C VAL A 94 -17.40 1.70 -22.33
N LEU A 95 -16.21 1.13 -22.46
CA LEU A 95 -15.57 0.92 -23.78
C LEU A 95 -16.42 0.05 -24.70
N GLY A 96 -17.01 -1.03 -24.16
CA GLY A 96 -17.86 -1.95 -24.90
C GLY A 96 -19.12 -1.31 -25.47
N ASN A 97 -19.58 -0.19 -24.87
CA ASN A 97 -20.75 0.55 -25.36
C ASN A 97 -20.47 1.39 -26.62
N GLY A 98 -19.20 1.52 -27.04
CA GLY A 98 -18.82 2.12 -28.33
C GLY A 98 -19.00 3.64 -28.44
N MET A 99 -19.41 4.33 -27.37
CA MET A 99 -19.67 5.78 -27.37
C MET A 99 -18.41 6.64 -27.26
N LEU A 100 -17.34 6.10 -26.68
CA LEU A 100 -16.09 6.83 -26.47
C LEU A 100 -15.28 6.95 -27.76
N THR A 101 -14.65 8.11 -27.97
CA THR A 101 -13.78 8.36 -29.12
C THR A 101 -12.48 9.05 -28.70
N GLY A 102 -11.51 9.13 -29.61
CA GLY A 102 -10.27 9.90 -29.41
C GLY A 102 -9.56 9.59 -28.08
N ASP A 103 -9.20 10.66 -27.38
CA ASP A 103 -8.43 10.59 -26.12
C ASP A 103 -9.22 9.96 -24.97
N GLU A 104 -10.55 10.09 -24.94
CA GLU A 104 -11.39 9.44 -23.93
C GLU A 104 -11.33 7.91 -24.07
N LYS A 105 -11.46 7.42 -25.31
CA LYS A 105 -11.33 5.98 -25.59
C LYS A 105 -9.95 5.46 -25.22
N ALA A 106 -8.90 6.23 -25.49
CA ALA A 106 -7.53 5.86 -25.13
C ALA A 106 -7.31 5.83 -23.60
N ALA A 107 -7.82 6.82 -22.86
CA ALA A 107 -7.70 6.87 -21.40
C ALA A 107 -8.47 5.72 -20.73
N TYR A 108 -9.71 5.46 -21.16
CA TYR A 108 -10.46 4.31 -20.66
C TYR A 108 -9.78 2.99 -21.01
N GLY A 109 -9.20 2.89 -22.22
CA GLY A 109 -8.42 1.72 -22.63
C GLY A 109 -7.22 1.44 -21.74
N LEU A 110 -6.55 2.49 -21.25
CA LEU A 110 -5.45 2.38 -20.30
C LEU A 110 -5.92 1.90 -18.92
N VAL A 111 -7.07 2.36 -18.42
CA VAL A 111 -7.62 1.87 -17.14
C VAL A 111 -8.15 0.44 -17.25
N ALA A 112 -8.81 0.12 -18.36
CA ALA A 112 -9.31 -1.23 -18.62
C ALA A 112 -8.18 -2.25 -18.88
N SER A 113 -6.94 -1.80 -19.12
CA SER A 113 -5.81 -2.66 -19.45
C SER A 113 -4.46 -2.00 -19.07
N GLY A 114 -3.45 -2.07 -19.94
CA GLY A 114 -2.20 -1.32 -19.81
C GLY A 114 -1.54 -1.30 -18.43
N THR A 115 -1.06 -0.11 -18.05
CA THR A 115 -0.36 0.15 -16.78
C THR A 115 -1.25 -0.03 -15.56
N TYR A 116 -2.58 0.12 -15.71
CA TYR A 116 -3.54 -0.13 -14.62
C TYR A 116 -3.60 -1.61 -14.24
N ARG A 117 -3.68 -2.48 -15.25
CA ARG A 117 -3.65 -3.94 -15.06
C ARG A 117 -2.31 -4.40 -14.50
N GLU A 118 -1.20 -3.82 -14.97
CA GLU A 118 0.14 -4.10 -14.42
C GLU A 118 0.24 -3.67 -12.96
N ALA A 119 -0.34 -2.52 -12.59
CA ALA A 119 -0.42 -2.09 -11.20
C ALA A 119 -1.25 -3.06 -10.35
N GLY A 120 -2.36 -3.60 -10.88
CA GLY A 120 -3.18 -4.62 -10.19
C GLY A 120 -2.42 -5.92 -9.95
N ALA A 121 -1.76 -6.47 -10.97
CA ALA A 121 -0.92 -7.66 -10.84
C ALA A 121 0.25 -7.44 -9.86
N THR A 122 0.78 -6.21 -9.80
CA THR A 122 1.81 -5.83 -8.85
C THR A 122 1.27 -5.85 -7.41
N MET A 123 0.06 -5.33 -7.18
CA MET A 123 -0.58 -5.36 -5.86
C MET A 123 -1.01 -6.76 -5.43
N GLU A 124 -1.36 -7.63 -6.38
CA GLU A 124 -1.61 -9.06 -6.09
C GLU A 124 -0.35 -9.74 -5.56
N GLN A 125 0.80 -9.52 -6.20
CA GLN A 125 2.09 -10.00 -5.70
C GLN A 125 2.42 -9.46 -4.31
N VAL A 126 2.10 -8.19 -4.03
CA VAL A 126 2.26 -7.61 -2.69
C VAL A 126 1.40 -8.38 -1.69
N ALA A 127 0.10 -8.57 -1.97
CA ALA A 127 -0.81 -9.24 -1.05
C ALA A 127 -0.36 -10.68 -0.76
N ASP A 128 0.05 -11.44 -1.78
CA ASP A 128 0.58 -12.79 -1.62
C ASP A 128 1.84 -12.81 -0.73
N ARG A 129 2.80 -11.92 -1.00
CA ARG A 129 4.04 -11.86 -0.21
C ARG A 129 3.79 -11.40 1.23
N VAL A 130 2.83 -10.51 1.46
CA VAL A 130 2.40 -10.14 2.83
C VAL A 130 1.77 -11.34 3.54
N ALA A 131 0.98 -12.15 2.83
CA ALA A 131 0.33 -13.35 3.38
C ALA A 131 1.32 -14.43 3.83
N GLU A 132 2.51 -14.50 3.22
CA GLU A 132 3.60 -15.40 3.61
C GLU A 132 4.24 -15.05 4.96
N ARG A 133 3.95 -13.86 5.52
CA ARG A 133 4.38 -13.42 6.86
C ARG A 133 5.90 -13.34 7.04
N HIS A 134 6.64 -13.13 5.96
CA HIS A 134 8.10 -13.00 6.01
C HIS A 134 8.54 -11.62 6.55
N CYS A 135 9.61 -11.59 7.34
CA CYS A 135 10.20 -10.34 7.85
C CYS A 135 11.05 -9.66 6.77
N GLY A 136 11.12 -8.32 6.78
CA GLY A 136 11.96 -7.57 5.83
C GLY A 136 11.42 -7.68 4.41
N LEU A 137 10.11 -7.50 4.28
CA LEU A 137 9.39 -7.62 3.02
C LEU A 137 9.82 -6.50 2.06
N ASP A 138 10.73 -6.82 1.14
CA ASP A 138 11.13 -5.90 0.07
C ASP A 138 10.06 -5.88 -1.03
N VAL A 139 8.92 -5.23 -0.75
CA VAL A 139 7.81 -4.99 -1.70
C VAL A 139 7.58 -3.50 -1.99
N SER A 140 8.49 -2.64 -1.53
CA SER A 140 8.32 -1.20 -1.64
C SER A 140 8.44 -0.69 -3.06
N ALA A 141 9.18 -1.42 -3.91
CA ALA A 141 9.27 -1.11 -5.34
C ALA A 141 7.94 -1.42 -6.05
N GLU A 142 7.27 -2.48 -5.64
CA GLU A 142 5.97 -2.93 -6.13
C GLU A 142 4.89 -1.91 -5.78
N TYR A 143 4.79 -1.49 -4.51
CA TYR A 143 3.88 -0.40 -4.11
C TYR A 143 4.12 0.88 -4.93
N ARG A 144 5.38 1.30 -5.09
CA ARG A 144 5.73 2.48 -5.89
C ARG A 144 5.39 2.33 -7.37
N THR A 145 5.52 1.11 -7.91
CA THR A 145 5.15 0.80 -9.29
C THR A 145 3.64 0.86 -9.47
N ALA A 146 2.87 0.29 -8.54
CA ALA A 146 1.42 0.36 -8.56
C ALA A 146 0.90 1.80 -8.45
N LEU A 147 1.44 2.60 -7.52
CA LEU A 147 1.12 4.03 -7.38
C LEU A 147 1.42 4.81 -8.66
N ARG A 148 2.54 4.52 -9.33
CA ARG A 148 2.87 5.16 -10.61
C ARG A 148 1.86 4.81 -11.69
N GLY A 149 1.53 3.53 -11.86
CA GLY A 149 0.61 3.07 -12.91
C GLY A 149 -0.80 3.68 -12.76
N VAL A 150 -1.33 3.73 -11.53
CA VAL A 150 -2.62 4.37 -11.25
C VAL A 150 -2.54 5.88 -11.34
N GLY A 151 -1.45 6.50 -10.86
CA GLY A 151 -1.22 7.94 -11.00
C GLY A 151 -1.19 8.39 -12.47
N GLU A 152 -0.51 7.64 -13.34
CA GLU A 152 -0.49 7.92 -14.79
C GLU A 152 -1.90 7.87 -15.42
N CYS A 153 -2.75 6.94 -14.97
CA CYS A 153 -4.13 6.87 -15.41
C CYS A 153 -4.95 8.05 -14.91
N SER A 154 -4.79 8.43 -13.63
CA SER A 154 -5.43 9.60 -13.04
C SER A 154 -5.06 10.88 -13.79
N ASP A 155 -3.77 11.13 -14.00
CA ASP A 155 -3.23 12.29 -14.72
C ASP A 155 -3.77 12.40 -16.14
N ARG A 156 -4.05 11.26 -16.79
CA ARG A 156 -4.62 11.24 -18.13
C ARG A 156 -6.13 11.54 -18.11
N LEU A 157 -6.86 10.96 -17.16
CA LEU A 157 -8.30 11.19 -17.01
C LEU A 157 -8.60 12.63 -16.56
N ALA A 158 -7.76 13.25 -15.73
CA ALA A 158 -7.91 14.62 -15.26
C ALA A 158 -7.84 15.68 -16.38
N LYS A 159 -7.34 15.31 -17.56
CA LYS A 159 -7.28 16.18 -18.76
C LYS A 159 -8.55 16.10 -19.61
N LEU A 160 -9.46 15.18 -19.28
CA LEU A 160 -10.70 14.94 -19.99
C LEU A 160 -11.87 15.60 -19.23
N PRO A 161 -13.07 15.69 -19.84
CA PRO A 161 -14.27 16.07 -19.10
C PRO A 161 -14.44 15.21 -17.84
N PRO A 162 -14.97 15.78 -16.73
CA PRO A 162 -15.18 15.04 -15.51
C PRO A 162 -15.95 13.75 -15.75
N SER A 163 -15.45 12.64 -15.21
CA SER A 163 -16.06 11.33 -15.37
C SER A 163 -16.02 10.54 -14.06
N PRO A 164 -16.98 9.62 -13.84
CA PRO A 164 -16.94 8.72 -12.69
C PRO A 164 -15.63 7.92 -12.60
N LEU A 165 -15.02 7.60 -13.75
CA LEU A 165 -13.77 6.85 -13.78
C LEU A 165 -12.61 7.56 -13.07
N LEU A 166 -12.53 8.89 -13.18
CA LEU A 166 -11.47 9.65 -12.51
C LEU A 166 -11.59 9.47 -10.99
N ALA A 167 -12.79 9.61 -10.44
CA ALA A 167 -13.02 9.46 -9.01
C ALA A 167 -12.66 8.04 -8.52
N MET A 168 -13.03 7.00 -9.28
CA MET A 168 -12.67 5.62 -8.96
C MET A 168 -11.14 5.40 -8.97
N VAL A 169 -10.44 5.95 -9.96
CA VAL A 169 -8.98 5.85 -10.07
C VAL A 169 -8.27 6.64 -8.95
N GLU A 170 -8.80 7.79 -8.54
CA GLU A 170 -8.29 8.56 -7.39
C GLU A 170 -8.51 7.82 -6.06
N GLU A 171 -9.64 7.15 -5.90
CA GLU A 171 -9.91 6.29 -4.75
C GLU A 171 -8.96 5.09 -4.71
N ASP A 172 -8.71 4.46 -5.86
CA ASP A 172 -7.73 3.39 -6.02
C ASP A 172 -6.31 3.86 -5.68
N TYR A 173 -5.92 5.06 -6.09
CA TYR A 173 -4.63 5.65 -5.70
C TYR A 173 -4.50 5.82 -4.18
N ASN A 174 -5.53 6.39 -3.54
CA ASN A 174 -5.54 6.60 -2.08
C ASN A 174 -5.51 5.27 -1.32
N SER A 175 -6.23 4.26 -1.80
CA SER A 175 -6.25 2.92 -1.21
C SER A 175 -4.89 2.23 -1.34
N THR A 176 -4.21 2.38 -2.48
CA THR A 176 -2.85 1.85 -2.67
C THR A 176 -1.84 2.55 -1.77
N LEU A 177 -1.96 3.86 -1.61
CA LEU A 177 -1.13 4.62 -0.68
C LEU A 177 -1.35 4.13 0.76
N LEU A 178 -2.61 3.94 1.16
CA LEU A 178 -2.98 3.39 2.46
C LEU A 178 -2.38 2.00 2.68
N ALA A 179 -2.51 1.08 1.72
CA ALA A 179 -1.93 -0.25 1.80
C ALA A 179 -0.41 -0.18 1.99
N PHE A 180 0.29 0.71 1.28
CA PHE A 180 1.72 0.94 1.48
C PHE A 180 2.03 1.42 2.91
N MET A 181 1.26 2.37 3.44
CA MET A 181 1.44 2.87 4.81
C MET A 181 1.21 1.80 5.87
N LEU A 182 0.19 0.95 5.71
CA LEU A 182 -0.06 -0.20 6.58
C LEU A 182 1.05 -1.26 6.44
N GLY A 183 1.62 -1.44 5.25
CA GLY A 183 2.79 -2.28 5.02
C GLY A 183 4.02 -1.86 5.85
N LYS A 184 4.16 -0.57 6.18
CA LYS A 184 5.25 -0.09 7.04
C LYS A 184 5.19 -0.66 8.46
N LEU A 185 4.00 -1.03 8.95
CA LEU A 185 3.83 -1.66 10.26
C LEU A 185 4.55 -3.02 10.33
N ILE A 186 4.76 -3.67 9.18
CA ILE A 186 5.40 -4.98 9.06
C ILE A 186 6.81 -4.91 8.44
N GLY A 187 7.37 -3.70 8.31
CA GLY A 187 8.75 -3.49 7.87
C GLY A 187 8.95 -3.35 6.36
N VAL A 188 7.91 -2.95 5.61
CA VAL A 188 8.07 -2.44 4.24
C VAL A 188 8.73 -1.06 4.30
N GLU A 189 9.79 -0.81 3.50
CA GLU A 189 10.60 0.43 3.54
C GLU A 189 10.24 1.48 2.47
#